data_AF-A4C9U5-F1
#
_entry.id   AF-A4C9U5-F1
#
_cell.length_a   1.000
_cell.length_b   1.000
_cell.length_c   1.000
_cell.angle_alpha   90.00
_cell.angle_beta   90.00
_cell.angle_gamma   90.00
#
_symmetry.space_group_name_H-M   'P 1'
#
loop_
_entity.id
_entity.type
_entity.pdbx_description
1 polymer ?
#
loop_
_entity_poly.entity_id
_entity_poly.type
_entity_poly.pdbx_seq_one_letter_code
_entity_poly.pdbx_strand_id
1 'polypeptide(L)'
;MKKSLLVVAACSFLVSLNAQAAADRFIAANNSKETRICMATASNRPIALIVALKEQSMSRKSANQYIRCNDTPLAVFARVYELNKTGHYLKYENVSSTYIKDITMTAGDSVVIAGSR
;
A
#
# COMPACT_ATOMS: atom_id res chain seq x y z
N MET A 1 -39.36 4.04 51.28
CA MET A 1 -40.02 3.32 50.17
C MET A 1 -39.81 4.12 48.88
N LYS A 2 -39.43 3.42 47.80
CA LYS A 2 -39.48 3.82 46.37
C LYS A 2 -38.41 4.84 45.94
N LYS A 3 -37.66 4.67 44.85
CA LYS A 3 -37.34 3.57 43.94
C LYS A 3 -36.15 4.10 43.13
N SER A 4 -35.05 3.36 43.09
CA SER A 4 -33.86 3.70 42.28
C SER A 4 -34.22 3.80 40.80
N LEU A 5 -33.75 4.84 40.12
CA LEU A 5 -33.71 4.88 38.66
C LEU A 5 -32.27 5.18 38.24
N LEU A 6 -31.50 4.11 38.06
CA LEU A 6 -30.19 4.14 37.40
C LEU A 6 -30.45 4.35 35.90
N VAL A 7 -30.29 5.58 35.42
CA VAL A 7 -30.18 5.85 33.98
C VAL A 7 -28.69 5.74 33.64
N VAL A 8 -28.26 4.55 33.25
CA VAL A 8 -26.95 4.37 32.61
C VAL A 8 -27.08 4.85 31.17
N ALA A 9 -26.87 6.15 30.97
CA ALA A 9 -26.64 6.70 29.64
C ALA A 9 -25.24 6.24 29.21
N ALA A 10 -25.19 5.15 28.44
CA ALA A 10 -23.97 4.71 27.77
C ALA A 10 -23.62 5.74 26.70
N CYS A 11 -22.87 6.79 27.08
CA CYS A 11 -22.20 7.66 26.13
C CYS A 11 -21.21 6.80 25.35
N SER A 12 -21.64 6.39 24.15
CA SER A 12 -20.78 5.74 23.18
C SER A 12 -19.76 6.78 22.74
N PHE A 13 -18.55 6.72 23.30
CA PHE A 13 -17.42 7.48 22.79
C PHE A 13 -17.13 6.99 21.37
N LEU A 14 -17.65 7.69 20.37
CA LEU A 14 -17.17 7.60 19.01
C LEU A 14 -15.77 8.22 19.01
N VAL A 15 -14.76 7.39 19.25
CA VAL A 15 -13.38 7.76 18.97
C VAL A 15 -13.27 7.85 17.46
N SER A 16 -13.42 9.05 16.92
CA SER A 16 -13.02 9.37 15.56
C SER A 16 -11.51 9.14 15.48
N LEU A 17 -11.12 7.96 15.01
CA LEU A 17 -9.76 7.74 14.57
C LEU A 17 -9.58 8.65 13.36
N ASN A 18 -8.97 9.82 13.58
CA ASN A 18 -8.43 10.65 12.51
C ASN A 18 -7.35 9.80 11.82
N ALA A 19 -7.77 8.97 10.88
CA ALA A 19 -6.89 8.47 9.84
C ALA A 19 -6.46 9.72 9.09
N GLN A 20 -5.31 10.28 9.48
CA GLN A 20 -4.61 11.28 8.70
C GLN A 20 -4.57 10.73 7.27
N ALA A 21 -5.42 11.28 6.40
CA ALA A 21 -5.39 11.00 4.98
C ALA A 21 -4.06 11.57 4.51
N ALA A 22 -3.01 10.75 4.59
CA ALA A 22 -1.79 10.98 3.85
C ALA A 22 -2.27 11.15 2.41
N ALA A 23 -2.14 12.37 1.87
CA ALA A 23 -2.55 12.71 0.52
C ALA A 23 -2.19 11.55 -0.42
N ASP A 24 -3.16 11.07 -1.21
CA ASP A 24 -3.02 9.90 -2.07
C ASP A 24 -1.99 10.17 -3.17
N ARG A 25 -0.71 10.03 -2.80
CA ARG A 25 0.46 10.13 -3.67
C ARG A 25 0.37 9.16 -4.84
N PHE A 26 -0.42 8.10 -4.71
CA PHE A 26 -0.58 7.05 -5.70
C PHE A 26 -2.05 6.90 -6.08
N ILE A 27 -2.33 6.86 -7.37
CA ILE A 27 -3.67 6.70 -7.93
C ILE A 27 -3.68 5.46 -8.81
N ALA A 28 -4.69 4.60 -8.67
CA ALA A 28 -4.85 3.44 -9.53
C ALA A 28 -5.27 3.87 -10.95
N ALA A 29 -4.56 3.40 -11.97
CA ALA A 29 -4.92 3.65 -13.38
C ALA A 29 -6.16 2.84 -13.81
N ASN A 30 -6.39 1.69 -13.17
CA ASN A 30 -7.49 0.77 -13.45
C ASN A 30 -7.69 -0.20 -12.27
N ASN A 31 -8.70 -1.08 -12.39
CA ASN A 31 -9.06 -2.05 -11.35
C ASN A 31 -8.47 -3.46 -11.59
N SER A 32 -7.42 -3.59 -12.40
CA SER A 32 -6.81 -4.89 -12.68
C SER A 32 -6.22 -5.52 -11.41
N LYS A 33 -6.03 -6.84 -11.44
CA LYS A 33 -5.47 -7.61 -10.33
C LYS A 33 -4.04 -7.16 -10.04
N GLU A 34 -3.28 -6.92 -11.10
CA GLU A 34 -1.91 -6.43 -11.08
C GLU A 34 -1.85 -5.02 -10.49
N THR A 35 -2.74 -4.12 -10.91
CA THR A 35 -2.82 -2.76 -10.36
C THR A 35 -3.13 -2.77 -8.87
N ARG A 36 -4.00 -3.69 -8.40
CA ARG A 36 -4.26 -3.85 -6.95
C ARG A 36 -3.02 -4.28 -6.17
N ILE A 37 -2.18 -5.17 -6.71
CA ILE A 37 -0.91 -5.56 -6.09
C ILE A 37 0.06 -4.35 -6.03
N CYS A 38 0.11 -3.56 -7.10
CA CYS A 38 0.94 -2.36 -7.15
C CYS A 38 0.48 -1.29 -6.16
N MET A 39 -0.83 -1.03 -6.06
CA MET A 39 -1.40 -0.14 -5.05
C MET A 39 -1.16 -0.64 -3.62
N ALA A 40 -1.27 -1.95 -3.39
CA ALA A 40 -0.97 -2.55 -2.09
C ALA A 40 0.52 -2.38 -1.72
N THR A 41 1.42 -2.44 -2.70
CA THR A 41 2.84 -2.10 -2.51
C THR A 41 3.01 -0.61 -2.20
N ALA A 42 2.36 0.26 -2.97
CA ALA A 42 2.38 1.72 -2.80
C ALA A 42 1.85 2.19 -1.43
N SER A 43 0.95 1.43 -0.81
CA SER A 43 0.41 1.73 0.52
C SER A 43 1.46 1.71 1.64
N ASN A 44 2.63 1.11 1.39
CA ASN A 44 3.67 0.88 2.40
C ASN A 44 3.16 0.09 3.64
N ARG A 45 2.10 -0.72 3.48
CA ARG A 45 1.51 -1.59 4.51
C ARG A 45 1.72 -3.06 4.13
N PRO A 46 2.67 -3.79 4.73
CA PRO A 46 2.99 -5.17 4.33
C PRO A 46 1.79 -6.12 4.37
N ILE A 47 0.88 -5.96 5.34
CA ILE A 47 -0.33 -6.79 5.44
C ILE A 47 -1.22 -6.62 4.22
N ALA A 48 -1.40 -5.39 3.71
CA ALA A 48 -2.19 -5.13 2.51
C ALA A 48 -1.60 -5.84 1.28
N LEU A 49 -0.27 -5.79 1.14
CA LEU A 49 0.43 -6.52 0.08
C LEU A 49 0.28 -8.04 0.22
N ILE A 50 0.44 -8.59 1.43
CA ILE A 50 0.27 -10.03 1.69
C ILE A 50 -1.14 -10.49 1.29
N VAL A 51 -2.18 -9.73 1.65
CA VAL A 51 -3.57 -10.03 1.30
C VAL A 51 -3.77 -10.00 -0.22
N ALA A 52 -3.31 -8.93 -0.89
CA ALA A 52 -3.42 -8.81 -2.34
C ALA A 52 -2.73 -9.96 -3.10
N LEU A 53 -1.56 -10.40 -2.62
CA LEU A 53 -0.85 -11.55 -3.19
C LEU A 53 -1.62 -12.86 -2.99
N LYS A 54 -2.17 -13.08 -1.79
CA LYS A 54 -2.97 -14.28 -1.48
C LYS A 54 -4.24 -14.37 -2.35
N GLU A 55 -4.93 -13.26 -2.55
CA GLU A 55 -6.12 -13.21 -3.43
C GLU A 55 -5.81 -13.63 -4.88
N GLN A 56 -4.57 -13.47 -5.33
CA GLN A 56 -4.11 -13.90 -6.66
C GLN A 56 -3.32 -15.20 -6.63
N SER A 57 -3.29 -15.91 -5.50
CA SER A 57 -2.49 -17.14 -5.32
C SER A 57 -1.02 -16.97 -5.71
N MET A 58 -0.46 -15.78 -5.49
CA MET A 58 0.93 -15.47 -5.79
C MET A 58 1.79 -15.54 -4.52
N SER A 59 2.95 -16.17 -4.65
CA SER A 59 4.02 -16.01 -3.67
C SER A 59 4.68 -14.64 -3.85
N ARG A 60 5.37 -14.15 -2.82
CA ARG A 60 6.25 -12.97 -2.94
C ARG A 60 7.24 -13.12 -4.11
N LYS A 61 7.87 -14.30 -4.25
CA LYS A 61 8.91 -14.54 -5.28
C LYS A 61 8.30 -14.41 -6.69
N SER A 62 7.19 -15.10 -6.93
CA SER A 62 6.50 -15.02 -8.23
C SER A 62 5.98 -13.61 -8.51
N ALA A 63 5.46 -12.91 -7.49
CA ALA A 63 5.00 -11.54 -7.65
C ALA A 63 6.16 -10.61 -8.06
N ASN A 64 7.30 -10.67 -7.37
CA ASN A 64 8.49 -9.89 -7.75
C ASN A 64 9.02 -10.22 -9.15
N GLN A 65 8.85 -11.47 -9.59
CA GLN A 65 9.32 -11.93 -10.88
C GLN A 65 8.42 -11.48 -12.05
N TYR A 66 7.11 -11.50 -11.86
CA TYR A 66 6.15 -11.29 -12.96
C TYR A 66 5.42 -9.96 -12.88
N ILE A 67 5.11 -9.44 -11.69
CA ILE A 67 4.35 -8.20 -11.58
C ILE A 67 5.26 -6.99 -11.82
N ARG A 68 4.77 -6.07 -12.65
CA ARG A 68 5.36 -4.77 -12.94
C ARG A 68 4.36 -3.67 -12.57
N CYS A 69 4.85 -2.61 -11.92
CA CYS A 69 4.12 -1.40 -11.61
C CYS A 69 4.74 -0.27 -12.42
N ASN A 70 4.02 0.26 -13.41
CA ASN A 70 4.59 1.15 -14.43
C ASN A 70 5.90 0.56 -14.99
N ASP A 71 5.80 -0.67 -15.51
CA ASP A 71 6.91 -1.45 -16.09
C ASP A 71 8.06 -1.80 -15.12
N THR A 72 7.91 -1.47 -13.84
CA THR A 72 8.95 -1.63 -12.82
C THR A 72 8.65 -2.82 -11.89
N PRO A 73 9.58 -3.77 -11.65
CA PRO A 73 9.36 -4.86 -10.71
C PRO A 73 8.99 -4.37 -9.30
N LEU A 74 8.12 -5.08 -8.58
CA LEU A 74 7.59 -4.64 -7.28
C LEU A 74 8.66 -4.18 -6.27
N ALA A 75 9.72 -4.97 -6.08
CA ALA A 75 10.80 -4.62 -5.14
C ALA A 75 11.55 -3.34 -5.56
N VAL A 76 11.75 -3.16 -6.87
CA VAL A 76 12.37 -1.96 -7.43
C VAL A 76 11.45 -0.76 -7.23
N PHE A 77 10.17 -0.90 -7.55
CA PHE A 77 9.16 0.13 -7.36
C PHE A 77 9.13 0.60 -5.89
N ALA A 78 9.12 -0.35 -4.96
CA ALA A 78 9.21 -0.05 -3.52
C ALA A 78 10.48 0.73 -3.15
N ARG A 79 11.61 0.48 -3.81
CA ARG A 79 12.88 1.18 -3.56
C ARG A 79 12.85 2.60 -4.12
N VAL A 80 12.41 2.78 -5.36
CA VAL A 80 12.32 4.08 -6.04
C VAL A 80 11.46 5.07 -5.26
N TYR A 81 10.36 4.58 -4.68
CA TYR A 81 9.43 5.37 -3.90
C TYR A 81 9.67 5.34 -2.38
N GLU A 82 10.77 4.74 -1.91
CA GLU A 82 11.15 4.66 -0.48
C GLU A 82 10.06 4.05 0.41
N LEU A 83 9.36 3.05 -0.13
CA LEU A 83 8.27 2.32 0.52
C LEU A 83 8.85 1.25 1.44
N ASN A 84 9.57 1.69 2.48
CA ASN A 84 10.49 0.85 3.25
C ASN A 84 9.85 -0.42 3.87
N LYS A 85 8.60 -0.35 4.35
CA LYS A 85 7.96 -1.49 5.03
C LYS A 85 7.60 -2.59 4.03
N THR A 86 6.95 -2.22 2.92
CA THR A 86 6.66 -3.17 1.83
C THR A 86 7.93 -3.59 1.11
N GLY A 87 8.90 -2.69 0.97
CA GLY A 87 10.22 -2.95 0.39
C GLY A 87 11.00 -4.02 1.15
N HIS A 88 11.05 -3.93 2.48
CA HIS A 88 11.66 -4.95 3.33
C HIS A 88 10.96 -6.31 3.20
N TYR A 89 9.61 -6.33 3.16
CA TYR A 89 8.88 -7.57 2.90
C TYR A 89 9.27 -8.19 1.55
N LEU A 90 9.41 -7.34 0.53
CA LEU A 90 9.83 -7.69 -0.83
C LEU A 90 11.33 -7.99 -0.97
N LYS A 91 12.13 -7.79 0.09
CA LYS A 91 13.59 -7.92 0.12
C LYS A 91 14.31 -7.03 -0.89
N TYR A 92 13.85 -5.79 -1.03
CA TYR A 92 14.37 -4.82 -2.00
C TYR A 92 15.83 -4.38 -1.76
N GLU A 93 16.45 -4.75 -0.63
CA GLU A 93 17.85 -4.50 -0.32
C GLU A 93 18.77 -5.30 -1.26
N ASN A 94 18.25 -6.43 -1.78
CA ASN A 94 18.92 -7.26 -2.78
C ASN A 94 18.73 -6.75 -4.21
N VAL A 95 18.00 -5.66 -4.41
CA VAL A 95 17.83 -5.04 -5.73
C VAL A 95 19.11 -4.28 -6.08
N SER A 96 19.66 -4.56 -7.27
CA SER A 96 20.80 -3.83 -7.83
C SER A 96 20.54 -2.32 -7.85
N SER A 97 21.57 -1.52 -7.54
CA SER A 97 21.51 -0.05 -7.49
C SER A 97 21.31 0.63 -8.85
N THR A 98 21.17 -0.13 -9.95
CA THR A 98 21.12 0.38 -11.33
C THR A 98 19.78 1.00 -11.74
N TYR A 99 18.79 1.08 -10.85
CA TYR A 99 17.52 1.75 -11.14
C TYR A 99 17.60 3.24 -10.84
N ILE A 100 17.65 4.03 -11.90
CA ILE A 100 17.68 5.49 -11.82
C ILE A 100 16.24 5.97 -11.65
N LYS A 101 15.98 6.63 -10.53
CA LYS A 101 14.76 7.41 -10.32
C LYS A 101 14.89 8.67 -11.16
N ASP A 102 14.01 8.85 -12.14
CA ASP A 102 13.82 10.18 -12.71
C ASP A 102 13.19 11.05 -11.61
N ILE A 103 13.99 11.99 -11.11
CA ILE A 103 13.71 12.80 -9.91
C ILE A 103 12.83 14.02 -10.19
N THR A 104 12.16 14.08 -11.33
CA THR A 104 11.30 15.22 -11.70
C THR A 104 9.95 15.26 -10.97
N MET A 105 9.62 14.29 -10.10
CA MET A 105 8.41 14.36 -9.28
C MET A 105 8.57 15.30 -8.08
N THR A 106 7.79 16.38 -8.07
CA THR A 106 7.73 17.31 -6.94
C THR A 106 6.82 16.79 -5.82
N ALA A 107 7.00 17.31 -4.60
CA ALA A 107 6.17 17.01 -3.44
C ALA A 107 4.76 17.61 -3.62
N GLY A 108 3.95 16.98 -4.45
CA GLY A 108 2.62 17.46 -4.86
C GLY A 108 2.02 16.65 -6.01
N ASP A 109 2.88 15.96 -6.78
CA ASP A 109 2.44 15.18 -7.94
C ASP A 109 1.91 13.80 -7.52
N SER A 110 0.70 13.47 -7.97
CA SER A 110 0.15 12.12 -7.88
C SER A 110 0.76 11.21 -8.94
N VAL A 111 1.17 10.01 -8.53
CA VAL A 111 1.66 8.95 -9.42
C VAL A 111 0.51 8.04 -9.81
N VAL A 112 0.18 8.02 -11.09
CA VAL A 112 -0.75 7.03 -11.63
C VAL A 112 -0.03 5.70 -11.77
N ILE A 113 -0.58 4.63 -11.18
CA ILE A 113 -0.02 3.28 -11.18
C ILE A 113 -0.88 2.36 -12.03
N ALA A 114 -0.30 1.78 -13.06
CA ALA A 114 -0.84 0.63 -13.80
C ALA A 114 0.01 -0.62 -13.52
N GLY A 115 -0.65 -1.73 -13.24
CA GLY A 115 0.00 -3.03 -13.09
C GLY A 115 -0.04 -3.86 -14.38
N SER A 116 1.04 -4.58 -14.66
CA SER A 116 1.15 -5.56 -15.74
C SER A 116 1.89 -6.83 -15.27
N ARG A 117 1.86 -7.89 -16.09
CA ARG A 117 2.44 -9.21 -15.82
C ARG A 117 3.40 -9.63 -16.93
#